data_AF-A0A4Q6CA95-F1
#
_entry.id   AF-A0A4Q6CA95-F1
#
_cell.length_a   1.000
_cell.length_b   1.000
_cell.length_c   1.000
_cell.angle_alpha   90.00
_cell.angle_beta   90.00
_cell.angle_gamma   90.00
#
_symmetry.space_group_name_H-M   'P 1'
#
loop_
_entity.id
_entity.type
_entity.pdbx_description
1 polymer ?
#
loop_
_entity_poly.entity_id
_entity_poly.type
_entity_poly.pdbx_seq_one_letter_code
_entity_poly.pdbx_strand_id
1 'polypeptide(L)'
;MVDVSDKYVTGRTARAQTRVQLPRQIALSQVGDEIILKKGPVFQTAIIAGTMAAKKTSELIPFCHPLTIEGCKIRIRMDEDFLVTIECEVKTTGKTGVEMEALTGASVSALTIYDMVKAVSHEISIQETKLVMKTGGKRTVLDRPTYGLVLTGGKSERMKRDKALINYHGQPHALYLFQLLEKHGVRTYLSAQAGQWNGTALENLPILADLTSVSGATRGPIAGIVSAFEKHPEANWIVVACDLVHMDETVLQQLLSRYQSDSVVTCFTNDAEDFPEPLCAIYTPQAREIFAQALSQDIRCPVKVLKTLKPGRLNSARPPRGVDLSNINTPEQFQMVISSQSSSPRESVHV
;
A
#
# COMPACT_ATOMS: atom_id res chain seq x y z
N MET A 1 2.41 25.29 -14.98
CA MET A 1 2.16 24.65 -13.67
C MET A 1 0.66 24.39 -13.56
N VAL A 2 0.23 23.25 -13.01
CA VAL A 2 -1.19 22.87 -12.93
C VAL A 2 -1.81 23.46 -11.66
N ASP A 3 -2.96 24.12 -11.76
CA ASP A 3 -3.68 24.61 -10.59
C ASP A 3 -4.12 23.45 -9.67
N VAL A 4 -3.87 23.63 -8.37
CA VAL A 4 -4.20 22.65 -7.32
C VAL A 4 -5.13 23.22 -6.26
N SER A 5 -5.70 24.41 -6.47
CA SER A 5 -6.51 25.13 -5.49
C SER A 5 -7.68 24.29 -4.96
N ASP A 6 -8.38 23.57 -5.83
CA ASP A 6 -9.53 22.72 -5.49
C ASP A 6 -9.16 21.36 -4.89
N LYS A 7 -7.87 21.05 -4.77
CA LYS A 7 -7.43 19.77 -4.19
C LYS A 7 -7.34 19.89 -2.67
N TYR A 8 -7.80 18.84 -2.00
CA TYR A 8 -7.65 18.70 -0.55
C TYR A 8 -6.19 18.46 -0.15
N VAL A 9 -5.83 19.03 1.00
CA VAL A 9 -4.54 18.76 1.66
C VAL A 9 -4.59 17.37 2.27
N THR A 10 -3.61 16.55 1.93
CA THR A 10 -3.49 15.16 2.42
C THR A 10 -2.02 14.84 2.70
N GLY A 11 -1.77 13.86 3.56
CA GLY A 11 -0.45 13.28 3.73
C GLY A 11 -0.04 12.52 2.46
N ARG A 12 1.15 12.81 1.94
CA ARG A 12 1.64 12.29 0.67
C ARG A 12 3.04 11.76 0.83
N THR A 13 3.27 10.57 0.30
CA THR A 13 4.58 9.92 0.30
C THR A 13 4.92 9.49 -1.12
N ALA A 14 6.17 9.64 -1.51
CA ALA A 14 6.70 9.04 -2.73
C ALA A 14 8.04 8.38 -2.44
N ARG A 15 8.30 7.24 -3.07
CA ARG A 15 9.58 6.56 -3.07
C ARG A 15 10.06 6.32 -4.48
N ALA A 16 11.24 6.82 -4.79
CA ALA A 16 11.93 6.60 -6.06
C ALA A 16 13.18 5.74 -5.84
N GLN A 17 13.57 5.02 -6.88
CA GLN A 17 14.78 4.21 -6.89
C GLN A 17 15.64 4.57 -8.11
N THR A 18 16.95 4.59 -7.92
CA THR A 18 17.93 4.57 -9.01
C THR A 18 19.03 3.54 -8.71
N ARG A 19 19.74 3.12 -9.74
CA ARG A 19 20.83 2.14 -9.64
C ARG A 19 22.11 2.69 -10.25
N VAL A 20 23.24 2.39 -9.62
CA VAL A 20 24.57 2.77 -10.11
C VAL A 20 25.46 1.55 -10.11
N GLN A 21 25.90 1.12 -11.29
CA GLN A 21 26.92 0.10 -11.43
C GLN A 21 28.28 0.74 -11.16
N LEU A 22 28.99 0.24 -10.15
CA LEU A 22 30.36 0.66 -9.85
C LEU A 22 31.40 -0.31 -10.43
N PRO A 23 32.62 0.19 -10.69
CA PRO A 23 33.75 -0.63 -11.11
C PRO A 23 34.24 -1.52 -9.96
N ARG A 24 34.63 -2.77 -10.25
CA ARG A 24 35.11 -3.75 -9.25
C ARG A 24 36.32 -3.26 -8.44
N GLN A 25 37.10 -2.34 -9.00
CA GLN A 25 38.25 -1.69 -8.36
C GLN A 25 37.85 -0.97 -7.06
N ILE A 26 36.57 -0.62 -6.89
CA ILE A 26 36.07 0.04 -5.68
C ILE A 26 36.12 -0.85 -4.43
N ALA A 27 36.20 -2.17 -4.59
CA ALA A 27 36.26 -3.16 -3.51
C ALA A 27 37.38 -2.84 -2.50
N LEU A 28 38.54 -2.39 -2.98
CA LEU A 28 39.70 -2.05 -2.13
C LEU A 28 39.44 -0.84 -1.23
N SER A 29 38.43 -0.04 -1.53
CA SER A 29 38.04 1.16 -0.78
C SER A 29 36.80 0.95 0.09
N GLN A 30 36.24 -0.27 0.09
CA GLN A 30 35.08 -0.60 0.89
C GLN A 30 35.46 -0.82 2.35
N VAL A 31 34.72 -0.19 3.26
CA VAL A 31 34.86 -0.34 4.71
C VAL A 31 33.46 -0.55 5.30
N GLY A 32 33.13 -1.81 5.60
CA GLY A 32 31.77 -2.20 5.98
C GLY A 32 30.77 -1.96 4.84
N ASP A 33 29.69 -1.23 5.14
CA ASP A 33 28.64 -0.87 4.18
C ASP A 33 28.92 0.47 3.44
N GLU A 34 30.11 1.04 3.59
CA GLU A 34 30.50 2.34 3.02
C GLU A 34 31.74 2.23 2.11
N ILE A 35 31.90 3.19 1.21
CA ILE A 35 33.10 3.37 0.38
C ILE A 35 33.82 4.63 0.86
N ILE A 36 35.09 4.51 1.24
CA ILE A 36 35.91 5.64 1.70
C ILE A 36 37.00 5.93 0.67
N LEU A 37 36.91 7.12 0.05
CA LEU A 37 37.90 7.61 -0.90
C LEU A 37 38.63 8.84 -0.34
N LYS A 38 39.60 9.37 -1.09
CA LYS A 38 40.31 10.62 -0.72
C LYS A 38 39.36 11.81 -0.52
N LYS A 39 38.20 11.81 -1.19
CA LYS A 39 37.15 12.83 -1.05
C LYS A 39 36.27 12.63 0.19
N GLY A 40 36.43 11.53 0.92
CA GLY A 40 35.61 11.17 2.08
C GLY A 40 34.65 10.00 1.82
N PRO A 41 33.66 9.79 2.70
CA PRO A 41 32.68 8.70 2.62
C PRO A 41 31.66 8.95 1.50
N VAL A 42 31.61 8.05 0.52
CA VAL A 42 30.85 8.24 -0.73
C VAL A 42 29.34 8.23 -0.49
N PHE A 43 28.80 7.24 0.21
CA PHE A 43 27.36 7.08 0.39
C PHE A 43 26.80 8.13 1.35
N GLN A 44 27.51 8.46 2.43
CA GLN A 44 27.13 9.57 3.31
C GLN A 44 27.04 10.91 2.55
N THR A 45 28.03 11.23 1.71
CA THR A 45 27.98 12.45 0.88
C THR A 45 26.81 12.41 -0.10
N ALA A 46 26.54 11.26 -0.73
CA ALA A 46 25.41 11.08 -1.63
C ALA A 46 24.04 11.25 -0.94
N ILE A 47 23.90 10.80 0.31
CA ILE A 47 22.68 11.00 1.12
C ILE A 47 22.44 12.49 1.38
N ILE A 48 23.49 13.25 1.74
CA ILE A 48 23.39 14.69 1.97
C ILE A 48 22.97 15.41 0.68
N ALA A 49 23.66 15.11 -0.43
CA ALA A 49 23.39 15.74 -1.72
C ALA A 49 21.97 15.45 -2.22
N GLY A 50 21.50 14.20 -2.14
CA GLY A 50 20.14 13.84 -2.51
C GLY A 50 19.09 14.52 -1.63
N THR A 51 19.34 14.64 -0.32
CA THR A 51 18.45 15.34 0.61
C THR A 51 18.35 16.84 0.28
N MET A 52 19.47 17.46 -0.09
CA MET A 52 19.50 18.85 -0.57
C MET A 52 18.75 19.00 -1.90
N ALA A 53 18.95 18.08 -2.83
CA ALA A 53 18.30 18.10 -4.13
C ALA A 53 16.79 17.95 -4.05
N ALA A 54 16.28 17.04 -3.21
CA ALA A 54 14.84 16.89 -2.97
C ALA A 54 14.20 18.23 -2.57
N LYS A 55 14.84 19.00 -1.66
CA LYS A 55 14.38 20.32 -1.23
C LYS A 55 14.43 21.41 -2.31
N LYS A 56 15.27 21.22 -3.33
CA LYS A 56 15.48 22.16 -4.44
C LYS A 56 14.78 21.75 -5.73
N THR A 57 13.89 20.75 -5.68
CA THR A 57 13.24 20.20 -6.87
C THR A 57 12.53 21.25 -7.71
N SER A 58 11.80 22.18 -7.09
CA SER A 58 11.11 23.27 -7.79
C SER A 58 12.04 24.31 -8.42
N GLU A 59 13.30 24.39 -7.98
CA GLU A 59 14.33 25.23 -8.63
C GLU A 59 14.86 24.57 -9.92
N LEU A 60 14.77 23.25 -10.01
CA LEU A 60 15.34 22.46 -11.12
C LEU A 60 14.28 22.06 -12.16
N ILE A 61 13.06 21.76 -11.73
CA ILE A 61 11.98 21.25 -12.58
C ILE A 61 10.94 22.37 -12.82
N PRO A 62 10.82 22.93 -14.05
CA PRO A 62 10.11 24.18 -14.31
C PRO A 62 8.65 24.29 -13.85
N PHE A 63 7.94 23.17 -13.71
CA PHE A 63 6.52 23.17 -13.35
C PHE A 63 6.21 22.48 -12.03
N CYS A 64 7.24 22.14 -11.23
CA CYS A 64 7.04 21.67 -9.87
C CYS A 64 6.62 22.82 -8.96
N HIS A 65 5.66 22.55 -8.08
CA HIS A 65 5.30 23.49 -7.03
C HIS A 65 6.40 23.50 -5.96
N PRO A 66 6.67 24.62 -5.31
CA PRO A 66 7.47 24.61 -4.08
C PRO A 66 6.67 23.89 -2.98
N LEU A 67 7.27 22.88 -2.35
CA LEU A 67 6.63 22.06 -1.31
C LEU A 67 7.46 22.03 -0.04
N THR A 68 6.79 22.12 1.11
CA THR A 68 7.40 21.91 2.42
C THR A 68 7.63 20.41 2.62
N ILE A 69 8.88 19.97 2.56
CA ILE A 69 9.25 18.58 2.84
C ILE A 69 9.26 18.35 4.35
N GLU A 70 8.46 17.41 4.81
CA GLU A 70 8.35 17.01 6.22
C GLU A 70 9.31 15.86 6.57
N GLY A 71 9.68 15.05 5.57
CA GLY A 71 10.65 13.99 5.73
C GLY A 71 11.31 13.61 4.41
N CYS A 72 12.62 13.35 4.45
CA CYS A 72 13.39 12.81 3.35
C CYS A 72 14.34 11.74 3.91
N LYS A 73 14.23 10.51 3.42
CA LYS A 73 15.09 9.40 3.82
C LYS A 73 15.69 8.75 2.58
N ILE A 74 17.02 8.73 2.53
CA ILE A 74 17.76 8.05 1.46
C ILE A 74 18.43 6.82 2.04
N ARG A 75 18.24 5.67 1.38
CA ARG A 75 18.88 4.40 1.72
C ARG A 75 19.75 3.99 0.55
N ILE A 76 20.98 3.62 0.82
CA ILE A 76 21.94 3.16 -0.18
C ILE A 76 22.41 1.78 0.25
N ARG A 77 22.40 0.84 -0.69
CA ARG A 77 22.89 -0.53 -0.49
C ARG A 77 23.70 -0.93 -1.71
N MET A 78 24.80 -1.63 -1.50
CA MET A 78 25.61 -2.21 -2.56
C MET A 78 25.57 -3.73 -2.42
N ASP A 79 25.37 -4.43 -3.54
CA ASP A 79 25.47 -5.89 -3.57
C ASP A 79 26.88 -6.37 -3.94
N GLU A 80 27.06 -7.69 -4.01
CA GLU A 80 28.33 -8.34 -4.31
C GLU A 80 28.83 -8.06 -5.74
N ASP A 81 27.94 -7.66 -6.65
CA ASP A 81 28.24 -7.28 -8.03
C ASP A 81 28.56 -5.79 -8.17
N PHE A 82 28.71 -5.07 -7.06
CA PHE A 82 28.94 -3.62 -6.99
C PHE A 82 27.81 -2.79 -7.61
N LEU A 83 26.60 -3.35 -7.65
CA LEU A 83 25.42 -2.62 -8.06
C LEU A 83 24.84 -1.89 -6.83
N VAL A 84 24.95 -0.57 -6.87
CA VAL A 84 24.43 0.29 -5.81
C VAL A 84 22.96 0.61 -6.09
N THR A 85 22.08 0.20 -5.19
CA THR A 85 20.66 0.59 -5.20
C THR A 85 20.44 1.76 -4.24
N ILE A 86 19.89 2.85 -4.76
CA ILE A 86 19.56 4.07 -4.02
C ILE A 86 18.05 4.22 -3.98
N GLU A 87 17.46 4.27 -2.79
CA GLU A 87 16.05 4.56 -2.59
C GLU A 87 15.89 5.92 -1.88
N CYS A 88 15.12 6.82 -2.47
CA CYS A 88 14.76 8.11 -1.88
C CYS A 88 13.26 8.14 -1.56
N GLU A 89 12.91 8.23 -0.27
CA GLU A 89 11.54 8.38 0.20
C GLU A 89 11.32 9.81 0.72
N VAL A 90 10.32 10.50 0.19
CA VAL A 90 9.96 11.88 0.55
C VAL A 90 8.52 11.93 1.04
N LYS A 91 8.28 12.74 2.08
CA LYS A 91 6.98 12.96 2.71
C LYS A 91 6.64 14.44 2.80
N THR A 92 5.36 14.75 2.60
CA THR A 92 4.80 16.09 2.78
C THR A 92 3.33 16.01 3.16
N THR A 93 2.78 17.08 3.71
CA THR A 93 1.34 17.33 3.80
C THR A 93 0.99 18.45 2.82
N GLY A 94 0.24 18.13 1.75
CA GLY A 94 0.01 19.09 0.68
C GLY A 94 -1.07 18.72 -0.33
N LYS A 95 -1.28 19.60 -1.32
CA LYS A 95 -2.28 19.45 -2.39
C LYS A 95 -1.78 18.67 -3.61
N THR A 96 -0.47 18.48 -3.72
CA THR A 96 0.19 17.74 -4.80
C THR A 96 1.23 16.77 -4.24
N GLY A 97 1.51 15.70 -4.98
CA GLY A 97 2.48 14.68 -4.60
C GLY A 97 3.93 15.17 -4.64
N VAL A 98 4.80 14.33 -4.08
CA VAL A 98 6.26 14.53 -3.98
C VAL A 98 7.03 13.56 -4.86
N GLU A 99 6.42 13.10 -5.95
CA GLU A 99 7.06 12.16 -6.88
C GLU A 99 8.36 12.71 -7.43
N MET A 100 8.37 14.00 -7.80
CA MET A 100 9.52 14.66 -8.39
C MET A 100 10.62 14.92 -7.37
N GLU A 101 10.29 15.20 -6.12
CA GLU A 101 11.25 15.37 -5.03
C GLU A 101 11.99 14.08 -4.75
N ALA A 102 11.27 12.95 -4.73
CA ALA A 102 11.88 11.62 -4.58
C ALA A 102 12.78 11.26 -5.77
N LEU A 103 12.30 11.47 -7.00
CA LEU A 103 13.07 11.19 -8.23
C LEU A 103 14.33 12.06 -8.32
N THR A 104 14.22 13.34 -7.97
CA THR A 104 15.34 14.30 -7.98
C THR A 104 16.36 13.94 -6.91
N GLY A 105 15.92 13.63 -5.68
CA GLY A 105 16.80 13.18 -4.60
C GLY A 105 17.59 11.92 -4.97
N ALA A 106 16.92 10.90 -5.50
CA ALA A 106 17.56 9.67 -5.97
C ALA A 106 18.59 9.96 -7.08
N SER A 107 18.21 10.75 -8.08
CA SER A 107 19.07 11.07 -9.23
C SER A 107 20.34 11.82 -8.81
N VAL A 108 20.22 12.82 -7.93
CA VAL A 108 21.39 13.59 -7.47
C VAL A 108 22.27 12.77 -6.54
N SER A 109 21.72 11.87 -5.72
CA SER A 109 22.53 10.89 -5.00
C SER A 109 23.37 10.05 -5.96
N ALA A 110 22.80 9.53 -7.05
CA ALA A 110 23.54 8.77 -8.06
C ALA A 110 24.65 9.61 -8.74
N LEU A 111 24.33 10.85 -9.14
CA LEU A 111 25.32 11.78 -9.71
C LEU A 111 26.45 12.10 -8.72
N THR A 112 26.14 12.17 -7.44
CA THR A 112 27.14 12.41 -6.39
C THR A 112 28.04 11.20 -6.19
N ILE A 113 27.50 9.98 -6.19
CA ILE A 113 28.32 8.75 -6.19
C ILE A 113 29.25 8.76 -7.41
N TYR A 114 28.73 9.09 -8.60
CA TYR A 114 29.53 9.21 -9.81
C TYR A 114 30.69 10.21 -9.61
N ASP A 115 30.42 11.43 -9.15
CA ASP A 115 31.48 12.44 -8.94
C ASP A 115 32.54 12.00 -7.92
N MET A 116 32.10 11.32 -6.87
CA MET A 116 33.00 10.83 -5.82
C MET A 116 33.91 9.71 -6.32
N VAL A 117 33.39 8.81 -7.18
CA VAL A 117 34.09 7.59 -7.63
C VAL A 117 34.86 7.77 -8.95
N LYS A 118 34.50 8.73 -9.82
CA LYS A 118 35.10 8.88 -11.17
C LYS A 118 36.63 9.01 -11.23
N ALA A 119 37.28 9.37 -10.12
CA ALA A 119 38.73 9.41 -10.01
C ALA A 119 39.38 8.01 -9.96
N VAL A 120 38.63 6.97 -9.57
CA VAL A 120 39.06 5.57 -9.55
C VAL A 120 38.91 4.94 -10.93
N SER A 121 37.73 5.10 -11.54
CA SER A 121 37.46 4.70 -12.93
C SER A 121 36.24 5.46 -13.46
N HIS A 122 36.17 5.64 -14.77
CA HIS A 122 35.01 6.21 -15.47
C HIS A 122 34.01 5.14 -15.92
N GLU A 123 34.29 3.86 -15.67
CA GLU A 123 33.39 2.72 -15.92
C GLU A 123 32.26 2.67 -14.87
N ILE A 124 31.57 3.79 -14.69
CA ILE A 124 30.42 3.95 -13.81
C ILE A 124 29.20 4.14 -14.70
N SER A 125 28.13 3.39 -14.43
CA SER A 125 26.87 3.53 -15.16
C SER A 125 25.74 3.84 -14.20
N ILE A 126 25.08 4.98 -14.39
CA ILE A 126 23.79 5.25 -13.76
C ILE A 126 22.73 4.60 -14.65
N GLN A 127 21.99 3.64 -14.09
CA GLN A 127 20.97 2.85 -14.79
C GLN A 127 19.59 3.49 -14.63
N GLU A 128 18.52 2.69 -14.58
CA GLU A 128 17.15 3.20 -14.52
C GLU A 128 16.87 3.98 -13.22
N THR A 129 16.21 5.13 -13.38
CA THR A 129 15.57 5.86 -12.28
C THR A 129 14.05 5.78 -12.45
N LYS A 130 13.34 5.31 -11.43
CA LYS A 130 11.89 5.12 -11.49
C LYS A 130 11.18 5.41 -10.17
N LEU A 131 9.91 5.78 -10.26
CA LEU A 131 9.02 5.84 -9.12
C LEU A 131 8.61 4.42 -8.73
N VAL A 132 8.85 4.04 -7.48
CA VAL A 132 8.54 2.70 -6.95
C VAL A 132 7.22 2.72 -6.19
N MET A 133 6.95 3.80 -5.47
CA MET A 133 5.72 3.93 -4.70
C MET A 133 5.27 5.39 -4.61
N LYS A 134 3.96 5.61 -4.62
CA LYS A 134 3.35 6.86 -4.16
C LYS A 134 2.03 6.60 -3.47
N THR A 135 1.78 7.33 -2.40
CA THR A 135 0.52 7.32 -1.65
C THR A 135 0.05 8.77 -1.43
N GLY A 136 -1.25 8.91 -1.19
CA GLY A 136 -1.89 10.21 -1.00
C GLY A 136 -2.39 10.86 -2.30
N GLY A 137 -3.58 11.45 -2.23
CA GLY A 137 -4.32 11.98 -3.38
C GLY A 137 -4.95 10.91 -4.27
N LYS A 138 -5.23 11.28 -5.52
CA LYS A 138 -6.13 10.51 -6.41
C LYS A 138 -5.62 9.13 -6.85
N ARG A 139 -4.31 8.90 -6.91
CA ARG A 139 -3.76 7.64 -7.45
C ARG A 139 -2.61 7.13 -6.60
N THR A 140 -2.74 5.88 -6.19
CA THR A 140 -1.68 5.12 -5.54
C THR A 140 -0.87 4.35 -6.58
N VAL A 141 0.44 4.28 -6.38
CA VAL A 141 1.34 3.41 -7.14
C VAL A 141 2.12 2.61 -6.13
N LEU A 142 2.14 1.29 -6.27
CA LEU A 142 3.02 0.39 -5.52
C LEU A 142 4.05 -0.22 -6.50
N ASP A 143 5.00 -0.98 -5.97
CA ASP A 143 6.10 -1.60 -6.72
C ASP A 143 5.66 -2.67 -7.74
N ARG A 144 4.37 -3.07 -7.70
CA ARG A 144 3.76 -4.03 -8.62
C ARG A 144 2.25 -3.73 -8.81
N PRO A 145 1.59 -4.34 -9.82
CA PRO A 145 0.15 -4.20 -9.99
C PRO A 145 -0.59 -4.51 -8.70
N THR A 146 -1.58 -3.68 -8.35
CA THR A 146 -2.35 -3.82 -7.12
C THR A 146 -3.83 -3.87 -7.47
N TYR A 147 -4.50 -4.93 -7.01
CA TYR A 147 -5.93 -5.14 -7.20
C TYR A 147 -6.66 -5.10 -5.86
N GLY A 148 -7.95 -4.79 -5.92
CA GLY A 148 -8.85 -4.82 -4.77
C GLY A 148 -9.67 -6.09 -4.77
N LEU A 149 -9.89 -6.67 -3.59
CA LEU A 149 -10.84 -7.75 -3.37
C LEU A 149 -11.76 -7.38 -2.21
N VAL A 150 -13.02 -7.11 -2.53
CA VAL A 150 -14.06 -6.92 -1.53
C VAL A 150 -14.70 -8.28 -1.23
N LEU A 151 -14.54 -8.76 0.00
CA LEU A 151 -15.14 -10.01 0.44
C LEU A 151 -16.63 -9.77 0.73
N THR A 152 -17.47 -10.28 -0.17
CA THR A 152 -18.94 -10.14 -0.08
C THR A 152 -19.64 -11.40 0.43
N GLY A 153 -18.86 -12.45 0.75
CA GLY A 153 -19.35 -13.69 1.33
C GLY A 153 -19.67 -13.55 2.82
N GLY A 154 -20.85 -14.02 3.23
CA GLY A 154 -21.27 -14.08 4.63
C GLY A 154 -22.76 -13.79 4.79
N LYS A 155 -23.54 -14.80 5.17
CA LYS A 155 -24.92 -14.59 5.61
C LYS A 155 -24.90 -14.10 7.04
N SER A 156 -25.61 -13.01 7.35
CA SER A 156 -25.92 -12.73 8.74
C SER A 156 -26.97 -13.73 9.20
N GLU A 157 -26.57 -14.76 9.96
CA GLU A 157 -27.50 -15.71 10.59
C GLU A 157 -28.55 -15.01 11.46
N ARG A 158 -28.21 -13.82 11.98
CA ARG A 158 -29.04 -13.04 12.90
C ARG A 158 -29.94 -12.01 12.21
N MET A 159 -29.51 -11.41 11.10
CA MET A 159 -30.28 -10.37 10.37
C MET A 159 -31.06 -10.90 9.16
N LYS A 160 -30.91 -12.19 8.81
CA LYS A 160 -31.57 -12.84 7.65
C LYS A 160 -31.39 -12.10 6.31
N ARG A 161 -30.35 -11.26 6.19
CA ARG A 161 -29.99 -10.47 5.01
C ARG A 161 -28.51 -10.65 4.71
N ASP A 162 -28.13 -10.58 3.44
CA ASP A 162 -26.73 -10.64 3.01
C ASP A 162 -25.99 -9.38 3.47
N LYS A 163 -24.87 -9.56 4.19
CA LYS A 163 -24.11 -8.46 4.79
C LYS A 163 -23.64 -7.44 3.75
N ALA A 164 -23.32 -7.89 2.55
CA ALA A 164 -22.85 -7.04 1.45
C ALA A 164 -23.88 -6.00 0.97
N LEU A 165 -25.18 -6.26 1.16
CA LEU A 165 -26.28 -5.38 0.75
C LEU A 165 -26.77 -4.47 1.88
N ILE A 166 -26.15 -4.53 3.05
CA ILE A 166 -26.50 -3.63 4.15
C ILE A 166 -26.05 -2.22 3.77
N ASN A 167 -26.98 -1.27 3.85
CA ASN A 167 -26.71 0.11 3.51
C ASN A 167 -26.01 0.82 4.66
N TYR A 168 -24.85 1.38 4.34
CA TYR A 168 -24.12 2.33 5.18
C TYR A 168 -23.81 3.55 4.30
N HIS A 169 -23.83 4.75 4.85
CA HIS A 169 -23.66 5.99 4.06
C HIS A 169 -24.65 6.13 2.88
N GLY A 170 -25.85 5.56 2.98
CA GLY A 170 -26.89 5.66 1.96
C GLY A 170 -26.77 4.69 0.76
N GLN A 171 -25.80 3.78 0.76
CA GLN A 171 -25.63 2.77 -0.30
C GLN A 171 -25.14 1.42 0.27
N PRO A 172 -25.24 0.31 -0.48
CA PRO A 172 -24.67 -0.96 -0.05
C PRO A 172 -23.18 -0.82 0.28
N HIS A 173 -22.75 -1.31 1.43
CA HIS A 173 -21.37 -1.08 1.87
C HIS A 173 -20.33 -1.74 0.97
N ALA A 174 -20.64 -2.91 0.38
CA ALA A 174 -19.77 -3.51 -0.62
C ALA A 174 -19.56 -2.60 -1.85
N LEU A 175 -20.59 -1.84 -2.27
CA LEU A 175 -20.49 -0.86 -3.35
C LEU A 175 -19.62 0.33 -2.93
N TYR A 176 -19.80 0.82 -1.69
CA TYR A 176 -18.96 1.88 -1.14
C TYR A 176 -17.46 1.49 -1.13
N LEU A 177 -17.12 0.30 -0.62
CA LEU A 177 -15.75 -0.19 -0.58
C LEU A 177 -15.15 -0.37 -1.98
N PHE A 178 -15.96 -0.88 -2.93
CA PHE A 178 -15.56 -0.99 -4.33
C PHE A 178 -15.19 0.38 -4.90
N GLN A 179 -16.08 1.37 -4.74
CA GLN A 179 -15.85 2.73 -5.23
C GLN A 179 -14.65 3.41 -4.54
N LEU A 180 -14.46 3.16 -3.24
CA LEU A 180 -13.34 3.67 -2.48
C LEU A 180 -12.00 3.20 -3.08
N LEU A 181 -11.87 1.90 -3.36
CA LEU A 181 -10.65 1.33 -3.96
C LEU A 181 -10.44 1.83 -5.40
N GLU A 182 -11.48 1.84 -6.23
CA GLU A 182 -11.43 2.35 -7.62
C GLU A 182 -11.01 3.83 -7.67
N LYS A 183 -11.51 4.66 -6.73
CA LYS A 183 -11.13 6.07 -6.61
C LYS A 183 -9.63 6.26 -6.43
N HIS A 184 -8.93 5.30 -5.82
CA HIS A 184 -7.48 5.32 -5.63
C HIS A 184 -6.69 4.64 -6.78
N GLY A 185 -7.37 4.29 -7.87
CA GLY A 185 -6.78 3.62 -9.03
C GLY A 185 -6.49 2.14 -8.80
N VAL A 186 -7.18 1.51 -7.84
CA VAL A 186 -7.06 0.08 -7.54
C VAL A 186 -8.21 -0.64 -8.23
N ARG A 187 -7.91 -1.38 -9.31
CA ARG A 187 -8.90 -2.18 -10.01
C ARG A 187 -9.44 -3.27 -9.08
N THR A 188 -10.73 -3.32 -8.87
CA THR A 188 -11.35 -4.07 -7.78
C THR A 188 -12.29 -5.16 -8.28
N TYR A 189 -12.39 -6.24 -7.51
CA TYR A 189 -13.32 -7.35 -7.71
C TYR A 189 -14.11 -7.62 -6.44
N LEU A 190 -15.35 -8.10 -6.58
CA LEU A 190 -16.13 -8.69 -5.50
C LEU A 190 -15.87 -10.20 -5.44
N SER A 191 -15.54 -10.75 -4.28
CA SER A 191 -15.54 -12.20 -4.06
C SER A 191 -16.99 -12.68 -3.95
N ALA A 192 -17.49 -13.27 -5.04
CA ALA A 192 -18.89 -13.69 -5.21
C ALA A 192 -19.02 -14.71 -6.35
N GLN A 193 -20.04 -15.56 -6.26
CA GLN A 193 -20.38 -16.51 -7.33
C GLN A 193 -21.10 -15.80 -8.49
N ALA A 194 -21.02 -16.38 -9.69
CA ALA A 194 -21.74 -15.86 -10.85
C ALA A 194 -23.25 -15.82 -10.58
N GLY A 195 -23.88 -14.69 -10.90
CA GLY A 195 -25.32 -14.50 -10.69
C GLY A 195 -25.73 -14.22 -9.25
N GLN A 196 -24.81 -14.26 -8.27
CA GLN A 196 -25.12 -14.07 -6.85
C GLN A 196 -25.80 -12.73 -6.55
N TRP A 197 -25.48 -11.69 -7.33
CA TRP A 197 -25.94 -10.32 -7.10
C TRP A 197 -26.93 -9.81 -8.15
N ASN A 198 -27.50 -10.68 -8.97
CA ASN A 198 -28.46 -10.28 -10.01
C ASN A 198 -29.67 -9.56 -9.40
N GLY A 199 -30.11 -8.47 -10.03
CA GLY A 199 -31.20 -7.64 -9.52
C GLY A 199 -30.83 -6.75 -8.33
N THR A 200 -29.54 -6.60 -8.01
CA THR A 200 -29.05 -5.73 -6.93
C THR A 200 -28.11 -4.64 -7.46
N ALA A 201 -27.78 -3.66 -6.63
CA ALA A 201 -26.80 -2.62 -6.99
C ALA A 201 -25.38 -3.14 -7.26
N LEU A 202 -25.10 -4.42 -6.96
CA LEU A 202 -23.79 -5.06 -7.16
C LEU A 202 -23.72 -5.88 -8.46
N GLU A 203 -24.83 -6.03 -9.21
CA GLU A 203 -24.96 -6.95 -10.37
C GLU A 203 -23.89 -6.74 -11.45
N ASN A 204 -23.57 -5.48 -11.76
CA ASN A 204 -22.66 -5.13 -12.86
C ASN A 204 -21.21 -4.96 -12.41
N LEU A 205 -20.89 -5.23 -11.15
CA LEU A 205 -19.53 -5.09 -10.64
C LEU A 205 -18.67 -6.30 -11.01
N PRO A 206 -17.36 -6.13 -11.30
CA PRO A 206 -16.47 -7.23 -11.58
C PRO A 206 -16.45 -8.24 -10.43
N ILE A 207 -16.72 -9.51 -10.72
CA ILE A 207 -16.70 -10.58 -9.73
C ILE A 207 -15.46 -11.47 -9.90
N LEU A 208 -15.08 -12.10 -8.80
CA LEU A 208 -14.10 -13.17 -8.73
C LEU A 208 -14.76 -14.31 -7.94
N ALA A 209 -15.10 -15.40 -8.65
CA ALA A 209 -15.71 -16.57 -8.04
C ALA A 209 -14.66 -17.40 -7.31
N ASP A 210 -15.04 -17.94 -6.16
CA ASP A 210 -14.18 -18.85 -5.41
C ASP A 210 -13.95 -20.12 -6.24
N LEU A 211 -12.72 -20.62 -6.22
CA LEU A 211 -12.33 -21.81 -6.96
C LEU A 211 -13.06 -23.06 -6.47
N THR A 212 -13.57 -23.83 -7.42
CA THR A 212 -14.20 -25.14 -7.19
C THR A 212 -13.22 -26.30 -7.36
N SER A 213 -11.97 -26.03 -7.78
CA SER A 213 -10.94 -27.02 -8.11
C SER A 213 -10.21 -27.62 -6.90
N VAL A 214 -10.39 -27.07 -5.69
CA VAL A 214 -9.88 -27.66 -4.45
C VAL A 214 -11.04 -28.41 -3.78
N SER A 215 -10.92 -29.74 -3.69
CA SER A 215 -11.98 -30.64 -3.23
C SER A 215 -12.53 -30.25 -1.85
N GLY A 216 -13.84 -29.98 -1.78
CA GLY A 216 -14.57 -29.75 -0.53
C GLY A 216 -14.87 -28.28 -0.26
N ALA A 217 -16.17 -27.97 -0.05
CA ALA A 217 -16.77 -26.67 0.26
C ALA A 217 -15.76 -25.52 0.50
N THR A 218 -15.33 -24.86 -0.57
CA THR A 218 -14.40 -23.72 -0.61
C THR A 218 -15.10 -22.42 -0.20
N ARG A 219 -15.73 -22.40 0.97
CA ARG A 219 -16.35 -21.17 1.51
C ARG A 219 -15.43 -20.51 2.53
N GLY A 220 -15.31 -19.20 2.43
CA GLY A 220 -14.69 -18.35 3.44
C GLY A 220 -13.58 -17.44 2.90
N PRO A 221 -13.09 -16.51 3.72
CA PRO A 221 -12.16 -15.47 3.28
C PRO A 221 -10.87 -15.99 2.63
N ILE A 222 -10.33 -17.11 3.11
CA ILE A 222 -9.12 -17.73 2.53
C ILE A 222 -9.36 -18.16 1.08
N ALA A 223 -10.54 -18.72 0.76
CA ALA A 223 -10.86 -19.14 -0.59
C ALA A 223 -10.89 -17.94 -1.55
N GLY A 224 -11.45 -16.81 -1.12
CA GLY A 224 -11.43 -15.56 -1.88
C GLY A 224 -10.00 -15.05 -2.12
N ILE A 225 -9.15 -15.07 -1.09
CA ILE A 225 -7.74 -14.65 -1.20
C ILE A 225 -6.96 -15.56 -2.16
N VAL A 226 -7.11 -16.87 -2.06
CA VAL A 226 -6.46 -17.84 -2.97
C VAL A 226 -6.92 -17.61 -4.41
N SER A 227 -8.23 -17.45 -4.62
CA SER A 227 -8.80 -17.23 -5.95
C SER A 227 -8.30 -15.92 -6.58
N ALA A 228 -8.07 -14.89 -5.77
CA ALA A 228 -7.44 -13.65 -6.21
C ALA A 228 -6.00 -13.87 -6.70
N PHE A 229 -5.18 -14.59 -5.93
CA PHE A 229 -3.81 -14.92 -6.34
C PHE A 229 -3.73 -15.89 -7.53
N GLU A 230 -4.72 -16.76 -7.74
CA GLU A 230 -4.75 -17.56 -8.97
C GLU A 230 -5.00 -16.70 -10.21
N LYS A 231 -5.87 -15.70 -10.11
CA LYS A 231 -6.16 -14.79 -11.22
C LYS A 231 -4.99 -13.87 -11.54
N HIS A 232 -4.35 -13.31 -10.52
CA HIS A 232 -3.19 -12.43 -10.66
C HIS A 232 -2.08 -12.82 -9.66
N PRO A 233 -1.20 -13.77 -10.02
CA PRO A 233 -0.19 -14.33 -9.10
C PRO A 233 0.88 -13.35 -8.64
N GLU A 234 1.29 -12.44 -9.53
CA GLU A 234 2.39 -11.49 -9.30
C GLU A 234 1.92 -10.15 -8.70
N ALA A 235 0.62 -10.02 -8.42
CA ALA A 235 0.04 -8.77 -7.97
C ALA A 235 -0.07 -8.67 -6.44
N ASN A 236 -0.09 -7.43 -5.95
CA ASN A 236 -0.58 -7.14 -4.61
C ASN A 236 -2.11 -7.17 -4.59
N TRP A 237 -2.67 -7.56 -3.44
CA TRP A 237 -4.11 -7.58 -3.22
C TRP A 237 -4.49 -6.81 -1.96
N ILE A 238 -5.28 -5.75 -2.12
CA ILE A 238 -5.96 -5.09 -1.00
C ILE A 238 -7.25 -5.87 -0.74
N VAL A 239 -7.31 -6.57 0.39
CA VAL A 239 -8.45 -7.40 0.77
C VAL A 239 -9.22 -6.68 1.87
N VAL A 240 -10.51 -6.45 1.63
CA VAL A 240 -11.42 -5.76 2.55
C VAL A 240 -12.71 -6.56 2.73
N ALA A 241 -13.13 -6.84 3.95
CA ALA A 241 -14.44 -7.43 4.21
C ALA A 241 -15.57 -6.38 4.26
N CYS A 242 -16.75 -6.76 3.78
CA CYS A 242 -17.91 -5.88 3.71
C CYS A 242 -18.53 -5.51 5.07
N ASP A 243 -18.08 -6.09 6.19
CA ASP A 243 -18.52 -5.75 7.54
C ASP A 243 -17.58 -4.79 8.30
N LEU A 244 -16.52 -4.31 7.64
CA LEU A 244 -15.59 -3.31 8.19
C LEU A 244 -16.03 -1.87 7.90
N VAL A 245 -17.09 -1.44 8.57
CA VAL A 245 -17.81 -0.17 8.26
C VAL A 245 -17.01 1.11 8.50
N HIS A 246 -15.93 1.04 9.27
CA HIS A 246 -15.06 2.17 9.53
C HIS A 246 -13.91 2.27 8.51
N MET A 247 -13.89 1.43 7.48
CA MET A 247 -12.94 1.51 6.39
C MET A 247 -13.28 2.70 5.48
N ASP A 248 -12.53 3.78 5.59
CA ASP A 248 -12.70 5.00 4.78
C ASP A 248 -11.40 5.37 4.03
N GLU A 249 -11.40 6.56 3.39
CA GLU A 249 -10.22 7.08 2.69
C GLU A 249 -9.02 7.29 3.61
N THR A 250 -9.24 7.68 4.87
CA THR A 250 -8.16 7.87 5.85
C THR A 250 -7.52 6.53 6.20
N VAL A 251 -8.34 5.53 6.52
CA VAL A 251 -7.87 4.17 6.86
C VAL A 251 -7.13 3.54 5.69
N LEU A 252 -7.68 3.63 4.47
CA LEU A 252 -7.04 3.11 3.27
C LEU A 252 -5.68 3.78 3.00
N GLN A 253 -5.61 5.11 3.08
CA GLN A 253 -4.35 5.84 2.88
C GLN A 253 -3.30 5.45 3.92
N GLN A 254 -3.70 5.28 5.19
CA GLN A 254 -2.78 4.82 6.23
C GLN A 254 -2.29 3.40 5.97
N LEU A 255 -3.19 2.47 5.61
CA LEU A 255 -2.81 1.10 5.25
C LEU A 255 -1.80 1.08 4.09
N LEU A 256 -2.07 1.86 3.04
CA LEU A 256 -1.18 1.98 1.87
C LEU A 256 0.17 2.61 2.23
N SER A 257 0.19 3.62 3.10
CA SER A 257 1.44 4.28 3.54
C SER A 257 2.39 3.35 4.28
N ARG A 258 1.85 2.27 4.87
CA ARG A 258 2.61 1.28 5.61
C ARG A 258 3.11 0.15 4.72
N TYR A 259 2.68 0.05 3.46
CA TYR A 259 3.02 -1.03 2.56
C TYR A 259 4.53 -1.33 2.51
N GLN A 260 4.87 -2.61 2.66
CA GLN A 260 6.22 -3.15 2.60
C GLN A 260 6.28 -4.30 1.61
N SER A 261 7.11 -4.19 0.58
CA SER A 261 7.19 -5.15 -0.54
C SER A 261 7.82 -6.49 -0.16
N ASP A 262 8.58 -6.52 0.93
CA ASP A 262 9.22 -7.68 1.53
C ASP A 262 8.32 -8.41 2.55
N SER A 263 7.25 -7.76 3.03
CA SER A 263 6.24 -8.39 3.89
C SER A 263 5.33 -9.35 3.11
N VAL A 264 4.77 -10.35 3.79
CA VAL A 264 3.67 -11.18 3.25
C VAL A 264 2.37 -10.39 3.28
N VAL A 265 2.18 -9.65 4.37
CA VAL A 265 0.96 -8.88 4.61
C VAL A 265 1.28 -7.60 5.38
N THR A 266 0.60 -6.53 5.00
CA THR A 266 0.49 -5.28 5.77
C THR A 266 -0.96 -5.12 6.22
N CYS A 267 -1.23 -4.98 7.52
CA CYS A 267 -2.59 -4.88 8.05
C CYS A 267 -2.64 -4.06 9.35
N PHE A 268 -3.84 -3.81 9.87
CA PHE A 268 -4.00 -3.29 11.23
C PHE A 268 -4.09 -4.42 12.27
N THR A 269 -3.95 -4.10 13.55
CA THR A 269 -4.28 -4.97 14.68
C THR A 269 -5.67 -4.67 15.19
N ASN A 270 -6.37 -5.66 15.71
CA ASN A 270 -7.63 -5.44 16.41
C ASN A 270 -7.35 -4.98 17.85
N ASP A 271 -7.93 -3.85 18.27
CA ASP A 271 -7.69 -3.24 19.59
C ASP A 271 -8.20 -4.11 20.76
N ALA A 272 -9.16 -5.01 20.53
CA ALA A 272 -9.76 -5.83 21.59
C ALA A 272 -8.94 -7.07 21.95
N GLU A 273 -8.17 -7.63 21.01
CA GLU A 273 -7.56 -8.96 21.17
C GLU A 273 -6.09 -9.06 20.67
N ASP A 274 -5.48 -7.93 20.28
CA ASP A 274 -4.06 -7.80 19.84
C ASP A 274 -3.66 -8.80 18.73
N PHE A 275 -4.61 -9.20 17.88
CA PHE A 275 -4.35 -10.04 16.70
C PHE A 275 -4.39 -9.19 15.41
N PRO A 276 -3.68 -9.61 14.34
CA PRO A 276 -3.72 -8.91 13.05
C PRO A 276 -5.08 -9.06 12.38
N GLU A 277 -5.68 -7.97 11.89
CA GLU A 277 -6.93 -7.94 11.13
C GLU A 277 -6.68 -8.37 9.68
N PRO A 278 -6.96 -9.63 9.31
CA PRO A 278 -6.55 -10.17 8.02
C PRO A 278 -7.49 -9.73 6.89
N LEU A 279 -8.66 -9.17 7.21
CA LEU A 279 -9.66 -8.76 6.24
C LEU A 279 -9.66 -7.25 6.01
N CYS A 280 -8.65 -6.55 6.51
CA CYS A 280 -8.30 -5.18 6.16
C CYS A 280 -6.79 -5.11 5.92
N ALA A 281 -6.36 -5.62 4.77
CA ALA A 281 -4.95 -5.94 4.58
C ALA A 281 -4.48 -5.80 3.13
N ILE A 282 -3.18 -5.53 2.96
CA ILE A 282 -2.47 -5.62 1.68
C ILE A 282 -1.64 -6.89 1.71
N TYR A 283 -1.94 -7.84 0.84
CA TYR A 283 -1.18 -9.07 0.65
C TYR A 283 -0.24 -8.94 -0.55
N THR A 284 1.01 -9.39 -0.39
CA THR A 284 1.96 -9.51 -1.50
C THR A 284 1.89 -10.91 -2.13
N PRO A 285 2.46 -11.13 -3.32
CA PRO A 285 2.58 -12.46 -3.96
C PRO A 285 3.13 -13.57 -3.05
N GLN A 286 3.92 -13.20 -2.04
CA GLN A 286 4.45 -14.14 -1.06
C GLN A 286 3.35 -14.84 -0.23
N ALA A 287 2.14 -14.25 -0.17
CA ALA A 287 0.99 -14.82 0.52
C ALA A 287 0.36 -15.99 -0.25
N ARG A 288 0.57 -16.09 -1.58
CA ARG A 288 -0.09 -17.07 -2.45
C ARG A 288 0.10 -18.50 -1.95
N GLU A 289 1.35 -18.95 -1.82
CA GLU A 289 1.65 -20.32 -1.40
C GLU A 289 1.22 -20.58 0.04
N ILE A 290 1.34 -19.57 0.91
CA ILE A 290 0.97 -19.65 2.33
C ILE A 290 -0.52 -19.92 2.49
N PHE A 291 -1.38 -19.16 1.79
CA PHE A 291 -2.83 -19.34 1.86
C PHE A 291 -3.29 -20.59 1.10
N ALA A 292 -2.63 -20.95 -0.01
CA ALA A 292 -2.93 -22.20 -0.72
C ALA A 292 -2.62 -23.44 0.15
N GLN A 293 -1.49 -23.42 0.86
CA GLN A 293 -1.13 -24.48 1.80
C GLN A 293 -2.07 -24.52 3.02
N ALA A 294 -2.44 -23.36 3.56
CA ALA A 294 -3.42 -23.31 4.65
C ALA A 294 -4.76 -23.95 4.22
N LEU A 295 -5.22 -23.64 3.02
CA LEU A 295 -6.46 -24.20 2.47
C LEU A 295 -6.39 -25.73 2.27
N SER A 296 -5.25 -26.26 1.81
CA SER A 296 -5.06 -27.72 1.64
C SER A 296 -4.97 -28.47 2.97
N GLN A 297 -4.61 -27.78 4.06
CA GLN A 297 -4.62 -28.28 5.43
C GLN A 297 -5.96 -28.04 6.16
N ASP A 298 -7.01 -27.65 5.43
CA ASP A 298 -8.34 -27.31 5.95
C ASP A 298 -8.34 -26.17 7.00
N ILE A 299 -7.32 -25.31 6.98
CA ILE A 299 -7.30 -24.10 7.78
C ILE A 299 -8.20 -23.07 7.09
N ARG A 300 -9.30 -22.69 7.76
CA ARG A 300 -10.30 -21.73 7.22
C ARG A 300 -10.23 -20.33 7.83
N CYS A 301 -9.47 -20.15 8.92
CA CYS A 301 -9.37 -18.88 9.64
C CYS A 301 -8.10 -18.11 9.23
N PRO A 302 -8.21 -16.96 8.56
CA PRO A 302 -7.04 -16.18 8.12
C PRO A 302 -6.14 -15.74 9.28
N VAL A 303 -6.72 -15.41 10.45
CA VAL A 303 -5.94 -15.05 11.65
C VAL A 303 -4.99 -16.18 12.05
N LYS A 304 -5.43 -17.46 11.96
CA LYS A 304 -4.58 -18.61 12.25
C LYS A 304 -3.39 -18.68 11.28
N VAL A 305 -3.62 -18.38 9.99
CA VAL A 305 -2.55 -18.32 8.99
C VAL A 305 -1.53 -17.25 9.36
N LEU A 306 -1.99 -16.03 9.65
CA LEU A 306 -1.09 -14.90 9.97
C LEU A 306 -0.25 -15.16 11.24
N LYS A 307 -0.82 -15.85 12.24
CA LYS A 307 -0.09 -16.24 13.46
C LYS A 307 1.05 -17.24 13.23
N THR A 308 1.09 -17.92 12.08
CA THR A 308 2.19 -18.84 11.74
C THR A 308 3.36 -18.17 11.01
N LEU A 309 3.21 -16.89 10.63
CA LEU A 309 4.24 -16.17 9.90
C LEU A 309 5.48 -15.93 10.76
N LYS A 310 6.66 -16.11 10.16
CA LYS A 310 7.94 -15.78 10.79
C LYS A 310 8.04 -14.26 11.09
N PRO A 311 8.82 -13.85 12.11
CA PRO A 311 9.07 -12.44 12.39
C PRO A 311 9.54 -11.67 11.13
N GLY A 312 9.07 -10.43 10.98
CA GLY A 312 9.37 -9.59 9.82
C GLY A 312 8.51 -9.85 8.57
N ARG A 313 7.68 -10.90 8.56
CA ARG A 313 6.77 -11.21 7.42
C ARG A 313 5.38 -10.58 7.59
N LEU A 314 5.01 -10.24 8.81
CA LEU A 314 3.77 -9.54 9.16
C LEU A 314 4.10 -8.10 9.56
N ASN A 315 3.61 -7.13 8.79
CA ASN A 315 3.72 -5.71 9.10
C ASN A 315 2.38 -5.19 9.61
N SER A 316 2.18 -5.27 10.94
CA SER A 316 0.96 -4.81 11.59
C SER A 316 1.16 -3.52 12.38
N ALA A 317 0.08 -2.75 12.59
CA ALA A 317 0.03 -1.64 13.53
C ALA A 317 -1.39 -1.38 14.03
N ARG A 318 -1.49 -0.60 15.11
CA ARG A 318 -2.79 -0.13 15.59
C ARG A 318 -3.52 0.73 14.55
N PRO A 319 -4.86 0.66 14.49
CA PRO A 319 -5.64 1.53 13.63
C PRO A 319 -5.49 3.00 14.04
N PRO A 320 -5.86 3.94 13.14
CA PRO A 320 -5.96 5.35 13.50
C PRO A 320 -6.87 5.56 14.73
N ARG A 321 -6.56 6.58 15.54
CA ARG A 321 -7.34 6.89 16.75
C ARG A 321 -8.82 7.08 16.39
N GLY A 322 -9.70 6.36 17.09
CA GLY A 322 -11.15 6.45 16.91
C GLY A 322 -11.70 5.56 15.78
N VAL A 323 -10.86 4.76 15.11
CA VAL A 323 -11.30 3.76 14.13
C VAL A 323 -11.39 2.41 14.80
N ASP A 324 -12.60 1.85 14.81
CA ASP A 324 -12.83 0.47 15.22
C ASP A 324 -12.92 -0.43 13.98
N LEU A 325 -11.98 -1.35 13.81
CA LEU A 325 -12.00 -2.34 12.72
C LEU A 325 -12.63 -3.67 13.16
N SER A 326 -13.40 -3.68 14.25
CA SER A 326 -14.15 -4.85 14.66
C SER A 326 -15.33 -5.12 13.73
N ASN A 327 -15.61 -6.41 13.51
CA ASN A 327 -16.72 -6.83 12.67
C ASN A 327 -18.06 -6.50 13.33
N ILE A 328 -18.96 -5.86 12.57
CA ILE A 328 -20.34 -5.67 13.02
C ILE A 328 -21.12 -6.97 12.86
N ASN A 329 -21.59 -7.49 14.00
CA ASN A 329 -22.28 -8.77 14.09
C ASN A 329 -23.65 -8.69 14.78
N THR A 330 -24.01 -7.56 15.41
CA THR A 330 -25.31 -7.39 16.09
C THR A 330 -26.13 -6.19 15.57
N PRO A 331 -27.48 -6.25 15.69
CA PRO A 331 -28.34 -5.12 15.37
C PRO A 331 -28.08 -3.86 16.20
N GLU A 332 -27.65 -4.02 17.46
CA GLU A 332 -27.33 -2.90 18.36
C GLU A 332 -26.06 -2.18 17.90
N GLN A 333 -25.01 -2.93 17.54
CA GLN A 333 -23.80 -2.38 16.92
C GLN A 333 -24.14 -1.65 15.61
N PHE A 334 -25.01 -2.23 14.79
CA PHE A 334 -25.51 -1.60 13.57
C PHE A 334 -26.21 -0.26 13.86
N GLN A 335 -27.06 -0.21 14.87
CA GLN A 335 -27.80 1.00 15.25
C GLN A 335 -26.87 2.09 15.82
N MET A 336 -25.81 1.71 16.55
CA MET A 336 -24.76 2.63 17.02
C MET A 336 -23.96 3.25 15.86
N VAL A 337 -23.64 2.47 14.82
CA VAL A 337 -22.94 2.99 13.64
C VAL A 337 -23.83 3.94 12.84
N ILE A 338 -25.11 3.60 12.63
CA ILE A 338 -26.02 4.51 11.95
C ILE A 338 -26.26 5.80 12.73
N SER A 339 -26.37 5.74 14.07
CA SER A 339 -26.60 6.91 14.91
C SER A 339 -25.37 7.85 15.00
N SER A 340 -24.16 7.29 15.04
CA SER A 340 -22.90 8.07 14.99
C SER A 340 -22.67 8.73 13.63
N GLN A 341 -23.10 8.10 12.53
CA GLN A 341 -23.00 8.67 11.18
C GLN A 341 -24.01 9.81 10.92
N SER A 342 -25.17 9.79 11.60
CA SER A 342 -26.20 10.83 11.52
C SER A 342 -25.96 12.02 12.45
N SER A 343 -24.95 11.94 13.33
CA SER A 343 -24.52 13.00 14.25
C SER A 343 -23.22 13.70 13.84
N SER A 344 -22.63 13.35 12.69
CA SER A 344 -21.64 14.20 12.01
C SER A 344 -22.30 15.54 11.63
N PRO A 345 -21.69 16.71 11.88
CA PRO A 345 -22.36 17.99 11.67
C PRO A 345 -22.76 18.12 10.21
N ARG A 346 -24.05 18.39 9.96
CA ARG A 346 -24.49 18.97 8.70
C ARG A 346 -23.59 20.16 8.43
N GLU A 347 -22.86 20.13 7.31
CA GLU A 347 -22.20 21.30 6.77
C GLU A 347 -23.23 22.43 6.76
N SER A 348 -23.01 23.42 7.62
CA SER A 348 -23.73 24.67 7.59
C SER A 348 -23.37 25.35 6.28
N VAL A 349 -24.24 25.16 5.29
CA VAL A 349 -24.37 26.04 4.12
C VAL A 349 -24.64 27.44 4.66
N HIS A 350 -23.60 28.27 4.72
CA HIS A 350 -23.77 29.71 4.82
C HIS A 350 -23.58 30.30 3.42
N VAL A 351 -24.68 30.91 2.98
CA VAL A 351 -24.90 31.73 1.79
C VAL A 351 -23.90 32.87 1.69
#